data_AF-A0A9P6USS4-F1
#
_entry.id   AF-A0A9P6USS4-F1
#
_cell.length_a   1.000
_cell.length_b   1.000
_cell.length_c   1.000
_cell.angle_alpha   90.00
_cell.angle_beta   90.00
_cell.angle_gamma   90.00
#
_symmetry.space_group_name_H-M   'P 1'
#
loop_
_entity.id
_entity.type
_entity.pdbx_description
1 polymer ?
#
loop_
_entity_poly.entity_id
_entity_poly.type
_entity_poly.pdbx_seq_one_letter_code
_entity_poly.pdbx_strand_id
1 'polypeptide(L)' 'MIRSTFEAARGQHYATLMSDLIRVARDAVAKADDQDELTFLRIRTKKNEIMICPVLIPESS' A
#
# COMPACT_ATOMS: atom_id res chain seq x y z
N MET A 1 -6.35 10.42 2.34
CA MET A 1 -7.46 9.44 2.45
C MET A 1 -8.68 10.01 1.75
N ILE A 2 -9.17 9.37 0.69
CA ILE A 2 -10.28 9.91 -0.14
C ILE A 2 -11.64 9.34 0.32
N ARG A 3 -11.67 8.07 0.75
CA ARG A 3 -12.80 7.37 1.38
C ARG A 3 -12.25 6.34 2.37
N SER A 4 -12.93 6.12 3.48
CA SER A 4 -12.60 5.05 4.44
C SER A 4 -13.84 4.63 5.20
N THR A 5 -13.96 3.34 5.49
CA THR A 5 -15.00 2.76 6.36
C THR A 5 -14.57 2.73 7.83
N PHE A 6 -13.34 3.10 8.14
CA PHE A 6 -12.83 3.22 9.51
C PHE A 6 -13.15 4.58 10.13
N GLU A 7 -13.25 4.60 11.46
CA GLU A 7 -13.25 5.82 12.26
C GLU A 7 -12.05 6.71 11.86
N ALA A 8 -12.28 8.01 11.66
CA ALA A 8 -11.34 8.93 11.01
C ALA A 8 -9.93 8.91 11.61
N ALA A 9 -9.81 8.90 12.94
CA ALA A 9 -8.52 8.88 13.64
C ALA A 9 -7.74 7.57 13.38
N ARG A 10 -8.41 6.42 13.44
CA ARG A 10 -7.79 5.11 13.14
C ARG A 10 -7.42 5.03 11.66
N GLY A 11 -8.33 5.46 10.79
CA GLY A 11 -8.10 5.50 9.36
C GLY A 11 -6.84 6.28 9.00
N GLN A 12 -6.68 7.49 9.55
CA GLN A 12 -5.51 8.32 9.30
C GLN A 12 -4.21 7.64 9.79
N HIS A 13 -4.22 7.04 10.98
CA HIS A 13 -3.06 6.34 11.51
C HIS A 13 -2.66 5.14 10.63
N TYR A 14 -3.62 4.32 10.22
CA TYR A 14 -3.38 3.21 9.29
C TYR A 14 -2.87 3.71 7.95
N ALA A 15 -3.44 4.79 7.40
CA ALA A 15 -2.98 5.33 6.12
C ALA A 15 -1.51 5.74 6.18
N THR A 16 -1.08 6.45 7.23
CA THR A 16 0.32 6.84 7.41
C THR A 16 1.24 5.62 7.51
N LEU A 17 0.93 4.65 8.37
CA LEU A 17 1.74 3.44 8.53
C LEU A 17 1.84 2.62 7.24
N MET A 18 0.73 2.49 6.50
CA MET A 18 0.71 1.74 5.23
C MET A 18 1.50 2.48 4.14
N SER A 19 1.40 3.81 4.06
CA SER A 19 2.21 4.61 3.13
C SER A 19 3.71 4.42 3.35
N ASP A 20 4.17 4.44 4.60
CA ASP A 20 5.58 4.19 4.92
C ASP A 20 6.00 2.76 4.58
N LEU A 21 5.15 1.77 4.88
CA LEU A 21 5.42 0.38 4.54
C LEU A 21 5.53 0.15 3.03
N ILE A 22 4.65 0.77 2.24
CA ILE A 22 4.67 0.68 0.78
C ILE A 22 5.96 1.26 0.22
N ARG A 23 6.47 2.37 0.79
CA ARG A 23 7.74 2.97 0.38
C ARG A 23 8.89 1.98 0.56
N VAL A 24 8.99 1.37 1.75
CA VAL A 24 10.04 0.37 2.02
C VAL A 24 9.87 -0.87 1.14
N ALA A 25 8.64 -1.32 0.90
CA ALA A 25 8.37 -2.46 0.03
C ALA A 25 8.77 -2.18 -1.43
N ARG A 26 8.48 -0.98 -1.97
CA ARG A 26 8.94 -0.57 -3.31
C ARG A 26 10.46 -0.57 -3.39
N ASP A 27 11.13 0.04 -2.41
CA ASP A 27 12.59 0.07 -2.38
C ASP A 27 13.19 -1.33 -2.31
N ALA A 28 12.53 -2.26 -1.59
CA ALA A 28 12.96 -3.65 -1.51
C ALA A 28 12.77 -4.41 -2.82
N VAL A 29 11.66 -4.18 -3.53
CA VAL A 29 11.41 -4.77 -4.87
C VAL A 29 12.41 -4.23 -5.88
N ALA A 30 12.61 -2.90 -5.94
CA ALA A 30 13.57 -2.26 -6.84
C ALA A 30 15.03 -2.67 -6.58
N LYS A 31 15.36 -3.04 -5.33
CA LYS A 31 16.68 -3.61 -4.99
C LYS A 31 16.83 -5.07 -5.41
N ALA A 32 15.73 -5.81 -5.55
CA ALA A 32 15.74 -7.19 -5.99
C ALA A 32 15.82 -7.29 -7.52
N ASP A 33 15.02 -6.49 -8.22
CA ASP A 33 15.03 -6.33 -9.67
C ASP A 33 14.60 -4.90 -10.01
N ASP A 34 15.38 -4.19 -10.83
CA ASP A 34 15.12 -2.80 -11.18
C ASP A 34 14.02 -2.63 -12.25
N GLN A 35 13.61 -3.72 -12.90
CA GLN A 35 12.51 -3.76 -13.86
C GLN A 35 11.16 -4.14 -13.23
N ASP A 36 11.17 -4.69 -12.02
CA ASP A 36 9.94 -5.09 -11.32
C ASP A 36 9.33 -3.91 -10.55
N GLU A 37 8.03 -3.66 -10.79
CA GLU A 37 7.25 -2.69 -10.02
C GLU A 37 6.36 -3.39 -8.99
N LEU A 38 6.31 -2.85 -7.78
CA LEU A 38 5.34 -3.30 -6.78
C LEU A 38 3.92 -2.92 -7.22
N THR A 39 3.16 -3.90 -7.71
CA THR A 39 1.77 -3.73 -8.18
C THR A 39 0.72 -4.05 -7.11
N PHE A 40 1.01 -5.02 -6.24
CA PHE A 40 0.08 -5.51 -5.24
C PHE A 40 0.80 -5.97 -3.98
N LEU A 41 0.30 -5.57 -2.81
CA LEU A 41 0.82 -5.96 -1.51
C LEU A 41 -0.32 -6.52 -0.64
N ARG A 42 -0.15 -7.76 -0.18
CA ARG A 42 -1.10 -8.44 0.71
C ARG A 42 -0.44 -8.81 2.03
N ILE A 43 -0.93 -8.22 3.11
CA ILE A 43 -0.43 -8.42 4.46
C ILE A 43 -1.49 -9.16 5.25
N ARG A 44 -1.20 -10.41 5.63
CA ARG A 44 -2.11 -11.22 6.45
C ARG A 44 -1.58 -11.27 7.88
N THR A 45 -2.41 -10.85 8.82
CA THR A 45 -2.19 -11.03 10.25
C THR A 45 -3.14 -12.10 10.79
N LYS A 46 -2.97 -12.53 12.05
CA LYS A 46 -3.88 -13.50 12.68
C LYS A 46 -5.33 -13.01 12.76
N LYS A 47 -5.55 -11.69 12.82
CA LYS A 47 -6.88 -11.09 12.99
C LYS A 47 -7.44 -10.53 11.69
N ASN A 48 -6.59 -9.90 10.89
CA ASN A 48 -7.00 -9.09 9.74
C ASN A 48 -6.13 -9.39 8.52
N GLU A 49 -6.70 -9.21 7.34
CA GLU A 49 -5.99 -9.18 6.07
C GLU A 49 -6.07 -7.76 5.49
N ILE A 50 -4.94 -7.25 5.02
CA ILE A 50 -4.81 -5.92 4.42
C ILE A 50 -4.30 -6.11 3.00
N MET A 51 -5.06 -5.63 2.03
CA MET A 51 -4.72 -5.66 0.62
C MET A 51 -4.50 -4.22 0.15
N ILE A 52 -3.38 -3.99 -0.52
CA ILE A 52 -2.93 -2.67 -0.94
C ILE A 52 -2.54 -2.75 -2.41
N CYS A 53 -3.19 -1.92 -3.22
CA CYS A 53 -2.84 -1.69 -4.62
C CYS A 53 -2.14 -0.32 -4.71
N PRO A 54 -0.81 -0.27 -4.77
CA PRO A 54 -0.09 0.98 -4.98
C PRO A 54 -0.23 1.57 -6.39
N VAL A 55 -0.75 0.82 -7.37
CA VAL A 55 -0.80 1.26 -8.76
C VAL A 55 -1.80 2.40 -8.95
N LEU A 56 -1.27 3.53 -9.42
CA LEU A 56 -2.03 4.60 -10.05
C LEU A 56 -2.63 4.01 -11.32
N ILE A 57 -3.94 4.15 -11.48
CA ILE A 57 -4.58 3.97 -12.78
C ILE A 57 -3.82 4.93 -13.72
N PRO A 58 -3.12 4.46 -14.77
CA PRO A 58 -2.58 5.38 -15.76
C PRO A 58 -3.80 6.13 -16.30
N GLU A 59 -3.78 7.46 -16.21
CA GLU A 59 -4.80 8.29 -16.85
C GLU A 59 -4.81 7.88 -18.32
N SER A 60 -5.85 7.12 -18.70
CA SER A 60 -6.18 6.88 -20.09
C SER A 60 -6.46 8.23 -20.71
N SER A 61 -5.60 8.61 -21.65
CA SER A 61 -5.70 9.78 -22.52
C SER A 61 -7.05 9.89 -23.22
#